data_AF-A7T7T6-F1
#
_entry.id   AF-A7T7T6-F1
#
_cell.length_a   1.000
_cell.length_b   1.000
_cell.length_c   1.000
_cell.angle_alpha   90.00
_cell.angle_beta   90.00
_cell.angle_gamma   90.00
#
_symmetry.space_group_name_H-M   'P 1'
#
loop_
_entity.id
_entity.type
_entity.pdbx_description
1 polymer ?
#
loop_
_entity_poly.entity_id
_entity_poly.type
_entity_poly.pdbx_seq_one_letter_code
_entity_poly.pdbx_strand_id
1 'polypeptide(L)'
;MAIQNVIGDSFRGATWVSIHNGGGVGWGEVINGGFGMVLDGTKEASRRLESMLFWDVNNGISRRSWARNEGAIFAIKRAMETQPLLKVTIPNIVDESLL
;
A
#
# COMPACT_ATOMS: atom_id res chain seq x y z
N MET A 1 -4.86 -6.57 3.36
CA MET A 1 -3.97 -5.38 3.26
C MET A 1 -2.66 -5.62 3.96
N ALA A 2 -2.60 -5.76 5.29
CA ALA A 2 -1.32 -5.88 6.03
C ALA A 2 -0.38 -7.00 5.53
N ILE A 3 -0.89 -8.23 5.37
CA ILE A 3 -0.08 -9.37 4.86
C ILE A 3 0.41 -9.14 3.43
N GLN A 4 -0.45 -8.63 2.55
CA GLN A 4 -0.06 -8.32 1.17
C GLN A 4 1.03 -7.24 1.14
N ASN A 5 0.90 -6.23 2.01
CA ASN A 5 1.85 -5.13 2.09
C ASN A 5 3.26 -5.63 2.39
N VAL A 6 3.41 -6.35 3.52
CA VAL A 6 4.72 -6.83 4.00
C VAL A 6 5.38 -7.78 2.99
N ILE A 7 4.59 -8.63 2.32
CA ILE A 7 5.10 -9.51 1.24
C ILE A 7 5.57 -8.66 0.06
N GLY A 8 4.78 -7.69 -0.38
CA GLY A 8 5.18 -6.88 -1.51
C GLY A 8 6.40 -6.00 -1.22
N ASP A 9 6.57 -5.52 0.01
CA ASP A 9 7.77 -4.78 0.47
C ASP A 9 9.02 -5.66 0.45
N SER A 10 8.90 -6.93 0.89
CA SER A 10 10.04 -7.84 1.01
C SER A 10 10.71 -8.18 -0.33
N PHE A 11 9.96 -8.10 -1.44
CA PHE A 11 10.48 -8.32 -2.79
C PHE A 11 10.73 -7.03 -3.57
N ARG A 12 10.56 -5.85 -2.96
CA ARG A 12 10.74 -4.53 -3.60
C ARG A 12 11.87 -3.71 -3.03
N GLY A 13 12.64 -4.27 -2.09
CA GLY A 13 13.93 -3.70 -1.68
C GLY A 13 13.98 -3.17 -0.26
N ALA A 14 12.97 -3.45 0.58
CA ALA A 14 13.11 -3.30 2.02
C ALA A 14 14.36 -4.05 2.51
N THR A 15 15.10 -3.47 3.47
CA THR A 15 16.25 -4.15 4.09
C THR A 15 15.79 -5.23 5.05
N TRP A 16 14.68 -4.97 5.76
CA TRP A 16 13.93 -5.97 6.51
C TRP A 16 12.46 -5.60 6.54
N VAL A 17 11.63 -6.59 6.83
CA VAL A 17 10.19 -6.42 7.00
C VAL A 17 9.73 -7.09 8.29
N SER A 18 8.60 -6.67 8.83
CA SER A 18 8.01 -7.26 10.03
C SER A 18 6.50 -7.35 9.94
N ILE A 19 5.94 -8.40 10.57
CA ILE A 19 4.50 -8.62 10.70
C ILE A 19 4.17 -9.00 12.13
N HIS A 20 3.29 -8.22 12.76
CA HIS A 20 2.98 -8.33 14.18
C HIS A 20 1.48 -8.59 14.39
N ASN A 21 1.15 -9.22 15.52
CA ASN A 21 -0.22 -9.41 16.01
C ASN A 21 -0.47 -8.48 17.20
N GLY A 22 -1.36 -7.50 17.00
CA GLY A 22 -1.88 -6.65 18.07
C GLY A 22 -1.15 -5.35 18.34
N GLY A 23 -0.33 -4.86 17.39
CA GLY A 23 0.36 -3.58 17.54
C GLY A 23 -0.60 -2.41 17.75
N GLY A 24 -0.40 -1.65 18.82
CA GLY A 24 -1.21 -0.48 19.17
C GLY A 24 -2.43 -0.80 20.04
N VAL A 25 -3.30 -1.71 19.62
CA VAL A 25 -4.61 -1.94 20.28
C VAL A 25 -4.74 -3.25 21.07
N GLY A 26 -3.74 -4.14 21.03
CA GLY A 26 -3.73 -5.38 21.82
C GLY A 26 -3.84 -6.66 20.99
N TRP A 27 -3.43 -7.78 21.59
CA TRP A 27 -3.31 -9.08 20.95
C TRP A 27 -4.62 -9.58 20.33
N GLY A 28 -4.59 -9.97 19.06
CA GLY A 28 -5.74 -10.53 18.34
C GLY A 28 -6.63 -9.51 17.63
N GLU A 29 -6.54 -8.23 17.99
CA GLU A 29 -7.44 -7.19 17.46
C GLU A 29 -6.99 -6.62 16.11
N VAL A 30 -5.67 -6.63 15.83
CA VAL A 30 -5.11 -6.11 14.58
C VAL A 30 -3.94 -6.94 14.09
N ILE A 31 -3.78 -6.96 12.77
CA ILE A 31 -2.56 -7.40 12.11
C ILE A 31 -1.91 -6.18 11.47
N ASN A 32 -0.70 -5.85 11.91
CA ASN A 32 0.04 -4.67 11.47
C ASN A 32 1.44 -5.08 10.99
N GLY A 33 1.89 -4.49 9.89
CA GLY A 33 3.20 -4.73 9.31
C GLY A 33 4.03 -3.45 9.23
N GLY A 34 5.32 -3.60 9.01
CA GLY A 34 6.24 -2.52 8.78
C GLY A 34 7.48 -2.97 8.03
N PHE A 35 8.33 -2.02 7.68
CA PHE A 35 9.60 -2.27 7.02
C PHE A 35 10.68 -1.38 7.64
N GLY A 36 11.93 -1.74 7.39
CA GLY A 36 13.05 -0.82 7.49
C GLY A 36 13.91 -0.88 6.25
N MET A 37 14.46 0.27 5.87
CA MET A 37 15.24 0.43 4.65
C MET A 37 16.48 1.26 4.94
N VAL A 38 17.64 0.69 4.64
CA VAL A 38 18.93 1.37 4.71
C VAL A 38 19.13 2.20 3.46
N LEU A 39 19.43 3.48 3.65
CA LEU A 39 19.80 4.42 2.59
C LEU A 39 21.28 4.75 2.75
N ASP A 40 22.13 4.04 2.00
CA ASP A 40 23.59 4.18 2.04
C ASP A 40 24.13 5.17 0.99
N GLY A 41 23.24 5.86 0.27
CA GLY A 41 23.59 6.83 -0.77
C GLY A 41 23.89 6.20 -2.14
N THR A 42 23.81 4.87 -2.27
CA THR A 42 24.02 4.21 -3.56
C THR A 42 22.84 4.39 -4.51
N LYS A 43 23.11 4.30 -5.82
CA LYS A 43 22.06 4.27 -6.86
C LYS A 43 21.12 3.07 -6.68
N GLU A 44 21.64 1.97 -6.15
CA GLU A 44 20.82 0.78 -5.88
C GLU A 44 19.80 1.04 -4.76
N ALA A 45 20.22 1.69 -3.67
CA ALA A 45 19.32 2.09 -2.60
C ALA A 45 18.20 3.02 -3.12
N SER A 46 18.53 3.98 -4.00
CA SER A 46 17.52 4.83 -4.65
C SER A 46 16.48 4.02 -5.43
N ARG A 47 16.92 3.05 -6.25
CA ARG A 47 16.01 2.18 -7.02
C ARG A 47 15.11 1.32 -6.13
N ARG A 48 15.67 0.77 -5.05
CA ARG A 48 14.91 -0.02 -4.05
C ARG A 48 13.89 0.85 -3.32
N LEU A 49 14.28 2.05 -2.92
CA LEU A 49 13.42 3.04 -2.27
C LEU A 49 12.21 3.39 -3.13
N GLU A 50 12.44 3.76 -4.39
CA GLU A 50 11.36 4.10 -5.33
C GLU A 50 10.40 2.93 -5.53
N SER A 51 10.91 1.71 -5.70
CA SER A 51 10.07 0.53 -5.92
C SER A 51 9.24 0.15 -4.69
N MET A 52 9.86 0.13 -3.50
CA MET A 52 9.21 -0.27 -2.26
C MET A 52 8.18 0.76 -1.81
N LEU A 53 8.54 2.05 -1.73
CA LEU A 53 7.59 3.09 -1.28
C LEU A 53 6.40 3.22 -2.23
N PHE A 54 6.61 3.02 -3.54
CA PHE A 54 5.51 3.02 -4.49
C PHE A 54 4.49 1.93 -4.17
N TRP A 55 4.93 0.74 -3.76
CA TRP A 55 4.04 -0.34 -3.36
C TRP A 55 3.41 -0.11 -1.98
N ASP A 56 4.22 0.15 -0.95
CA ASP A 56 3.79 0.32 0.45
C ASP A 56 2.64 1.32 0.57
N VAL A 57 2.73 2.42 -0.18
CA VAL A 57 1.69 3.46 -0.21
C VAL A 57 0.51 3.05 -1.08
N ASN A 58 0.74 2.73 -2.36
CA ASN A 58 -0.37 2.56 -3.30
C ASN A 58 -1.21 1.32 -3.00
N ASN A 59 -0.65 0.24 -2.44
CA ASN A 59 -1.43 -0.92 -1.99
C ASN A 59 -2.52 -0.51 -0.98
N GLY A 60 -2.15 0.32 0.00
CA GLY A 60 -3.09 0.86 0.98
C GLY A 60 -4.15 1.76 0.35
N ILE A 61 -3.74 2.67 -0.54
CA ILE A 61 -4.67 3.57 -1.25
C ILE A 61 -5.63 2.77 -2.12
N SER A 62 -5.15 1.80 -2.92
CA SER A 62 -5.99 0.94 -3.74
C SER A 62 -7.02 0.18 -2.91
N ARG A 63 -6.62 -0.41 -1.78
CA ARG A 63 -7.54 -1.15 -0.91
C ARG A 63 -8.60 -0.23 -0.28
N ARG A 64 -8.22 0.98 0.12
CA ARG A 64 -9.17 1.99 0.67
C ARG A 64 -10.09 2.55 -0.41
N SER A 65 -9.57 2.75 -1.62
CA SER A 65 -10.35 3.13 -2.80
C SER A 65 -11.43 2.08 -3.05
N TRP A 66 -11.04 0.79 -3.12
CA TRP A 66 -11.99 -0.32 -3.26
C TRP A 66 -13.03 -0.38 -2.13
N ALA A 67 -12.63 -0.01 -0.91
CA ALA A 67 -13.54 0.15 0.23
C ALA A 67 -14.39 1.45 0.17
N ARG A 68 -14.44 2.13 -0.98
CA ARG A 68 -15.26 3.30 -1.29
C ARG A 68 -14.88 4.57 -0.52
N ASN A 69 -13.62 4.69 -0.09
CA ASN A 69 -13.14 5.96 0.47
C ASN A 69 -12.88 6.98 -0.65
N GLU A 70 -13.58 8.11 -0.63
CA GLU A 70 -13.52 9.16 -1.67
C GLU A 70 -12.09 9.70 -1.89
N GLY A 71 -11.39 10.03 -0.80
CA GLY A 71 -10.01 10.53 -0.88
C GLY A 71 -9.05 9.53 -1.50
N ALA A 72 -9.23 8.23 -1.21
CA ALA A 72 -8.43 7.17 -1.80
C ALA A 72 -8.78 6.92 -3.27
N ILE A 73 -10.05 7.03 -3.67
CA ILE A 73 -10.48 6.95 -5.08
C ILE A 73 -9.81 8.08 -5.88
N PHE A 74 -9.83 9.30 -5.35
CA PHE A 74 -9.15 10.44 -5.96
C PHE A 74 -7.63 10.20 -6.09
N ALA A 75 -6.98 9.83 -4.99
CA ALA A 75 -5.54 9.64 -4.96
C ALA A 75 -5.07 8.52 -5.91
N ILE A 76 -5.78 7.39 -5.96
CA ILE A 76 -5.35 6.26 -6.81
C ILE A 76 -5.55 6.54 -8.30
N LYS A 77 -6.58 7.32 -8.68
CA LYS A 77 -6.76 7.77 -10.07
C LYS A 77 -5.56 8.61 -10.54
N ARG A 78 -5.14 9.58 -9.72
CA ARG A 78 -3.95 10.40 -9.99
C ARG A 78 -2.65 9.58 -10.04
N ALA A 79 -2.52 8.58 -9.16
CA ALA A 79 -1.38 7.67 -9.18
C ALA A 79 -1.32 6.86 -10.50
N MET A 80 -2.46 6.38 -11.01
CA MET A 80 -2.53 5.67 -12.30
C MET A 80 -2.30 6.56 -13.52
N GLU A 81 -2.61 7.86 -13.44
CA GLU A 81 -2.24 8.85 -14.47
C GLU A 81 -0.73 9.05 -14.54
N THR A 82 -0.08 9.12 -13.37
CA THR A 82 1.37 9.36 -13.26
C THR A 82 2.20 8.09 -13.57
N GLN A 83 1.69 6.92 -13.21
CA GLN A 83 2.33 5.63 -13.45
C GLN A 83 1.42 4.72 -14.30
N PRO A 84 1.57 4.71 -15.63
CA PRO A 84 0.68 3.98 -16.54
C PRO A 84 0.64 2.46 -16.32
N LEU A 85 1.68 1.87 -15.73
CA LEU A 85 1.73 0.44 -15.40
C LEU A 85 0.92 0.09 -14.14
N LEU A 86 0.59 1.08 -13.30
CA LEU A 86 -0.33 0.87 -12.20
C LEU A 86 -1.75 0.81 -12.76
N LYS A 87 -2.35 -0.38 -12.72
CA LYS A 87 -3.75 -0.60 -13.10
C LYS A 87 -4.47 -1.24 -11.93
N VAL A 88 -5.44 -0.53 -11.36
CA VAL A 88 -6.22 -1.01 -10.21
C VAL A 88 -7.71 -0.96 -10.52
N THR A 89 -8.48 -1.83 -9.87
CA THR A 89 -9.93 -1.81 -9.98
C THR A 89 -10.50 -0.61 -9.23
N ILE A 90 -11.36 0.17 -9.90
CA ILE A 90 -12.10 1.29 -9.29
C ILE A 90 -13.51 0.78 -8.95
N PRO A 91 -14.01 1.01 -7.72
CA PRO A 91 -15.36 0.60 -7.38
C PRO A 91 -16.39 1.46 -8.13
N ASN A 92 -17.48 0.83 -8.55
CA ASN A 92 -18.70 1.54 -8.94
C ASN A 92 -19.54 1.76 -7.69
N ILE A 93 -20.04 2.98 -7.50
CA ILE A 93 -20.92 3.31 -6.38
C ILE A 93 -22.36 3.07 -6.85
N VAL A 94 -23.10 2.24 -6.09
CA VAL A 94 -24.52 2.00 -6.35
C VAL A 94 -25.31 3.23 -5.92
N ASP A 95 -26.32 3.58 -6.70
CA ASP A 95 -27.29 4.61 -6.32
C ASP A 95 -28.06 4.13 -5.08
N GLU A 96 -28.14 4.95 -4.04
CA GLU A 96 -28.84 4.59 -2.81
C GLU A 96 -30.33 4.35 -3.02
N SER A 97 -30.94 4.92 -4.06
CA SER A 97 -32.33 4.67 -4.44
C SER A 97 -32.59 3.25 -4.96
N LEU A 98 -31.53 2.49 -5.29
CA LEU A 98 -31.59 1.11 -5.76
C LEU A 98 -31.33 0.07 -4.65
N LEU A 99 -31.05 0.51 -3.41
CA LEU A 99 -30.86 -0.34 -2.24
C LEU A 99 -32.17 -0.55 -1.47
#